data_AF-A0A395YCW4-F1
#
_entry.id   AF-A0A395YCW4-F1
#
_cell.length_a   1.000
_cell.length_b   1.000
_cell.length_c   1.000
_cell.angle_alpha   90.00
_cell.angle_beta   90.00
_cell.angle_gamma   90.00
#
_symmetry.space_group_name_H-M   'P 1'
#
loop_
_entity.id
_entity.type
_entity.pdbx_description
1 polymer ?
#
loop_
_entity_poly.entity_id
_entity_poly.type
_entity_poly.pdbx_seq_one_letter_code
_entity_poly.pdbx_strand_id
1 'polypeptide(L)'
;MTYYDREDQFLRQRLQKEIPILTALIKNLYGELDKKFHLNGAKVPVTFGFDTDSLGSYTRRSAHEKEHFHFSLLFIAYGVKNPLPKEDRIDLFKHEYAHYMQYNMQIPEQYKWQTGTHGSAWKYCCSLVGAAPTPYYKAGEALMNHDYDKVLKNRIHDKSVPIRDTYRRLQTAQKQKDEVVQYKLGDTVTHPKFGNGVVEKINQRSGGVHLHIRFDGEVKCIDQKWLSRKKYT
;
A
#
# COMPACT_ATOMS: atom_id res chain seq x y z
N MET A 1 -27.49 -0.47 5.95
CA MET A 1 -26.65 0.31 5.02
C MET A 1 -26.83 1.76 5.38
N THR A 2 -25.85 2.33 6.08
CA THR A 2 -25.87 3.74 6.48
C THR A 2 -25.53 4.61 5.28
N TYR A 3 -26.08 5.82 5.24
CA TYR A 3 -25.96 6.78 4.12
C TYR A 3 -24.49 7.08 3.75
N TYR A 4 -23.59 7.07 4.75
CA TYR A 4 -22.14 7.25 4.60
C TYR A 4 -21.45 6.21 3.71
N ASP A 5 -21.93 4.96 3.71
CA ASP A 5 -21.35 3.86 2.93
C ASP A 5 -21.65 4.02 1.42
N ARG A 6 -22.75 4.71 1.10
CA ARG A 6 -23.21 4.91 -0.28
C ARG A 6 -22.46 6.06 -0.97
N GLU A 7 -22.24 7.17 -0.27
CA GLU A 7 -21.46 8.31 -0.82
C GLU A 7 -19.99 7.93 -1.05
N ASP A 8 -19.38 7.16 -0.14
CA ASP A 8 -18.02 6.65 -0.32
C ASP A 8 -17.93 5.71 -1.54
N GLN A 9 -18.93 4.86 -1.75
CA GLN A 9 -18.99 3.97 -2.91
C GLN A 9 -19.10 4.75 -4.24
N PHE A 10 -19.95 5.79 -4.29
CA PHE A 10 -20.06 6.65 -5.47
C PHE A 10 -18.77 7.43 -5.75
N LEU A 11 -18.12 7.93 -4.69
CA LEU A 11 -16.81 8.58 -4.81
C LEU A 11 -15.80 7.62 -5.42
N ARG A 12 -15.64 6.41 -4.89
CA ARG A 12 -14.69 5.40 -5.40
C ARG A 12 -14.93 5.08 -6.87
N GLN A 13 -16.18 4.86 -7.26
CA GLN A 13 -16.54 4.62 -8.67
C GLN A 13 -16.17 5.80 -9.57
N ARG A 14 -16.35 7.03 -9.09
CA ARG A 14 -15.95 8.24 -9.83
C ARG A 14 -14.43 8.31 -9.98
N LEU A 15 -13.66 8.11 -8.91
CA LEU A 15 -12.20 8.19 -8.96
C LEU A 15 -11.59 7.08 -9.83
N GLN A 16 -12.19 5.89 -9.85
CA GLN A 16 -11.76 4.79 -10.74
C GLN A 16 -11.81 5.16 -12.23
N LYS A 17 -12.74 6.05 -12.64
CA LYS A 17 -12.80 6.53 -14.04
C LYS A 17 -11.59 7.36 -14.43
N GLU A 18 -10.81 7.84 -13.46
CA GLU A 18 -9.58 8.60 -13.71
C GLU A 18 -8.32 7.71 -13.87
N ILE A 19 -8.43 6.40 -13.62
CA ILE A 19 -7.32 5.46 -13.78
C ILE A 19 -6.66 5.56 -15.17
N PRO A 20 -7.39 5.60 -16.30
CA PRO A 20 -6.77 5.67 -17.62
C PRO A 20 -5.91 6.92 -17.82
N ILE A 21 -6.40 8.09 -17.39
CA ILE A 21 -5.66 9.36 -17.56
C ILE A 21 -4.44 9.42 -16.63
N LEU A 22 -4.58 8.97 -15.38
CA LEU A 22 -3.46 8.87 -14.43
C LEU A 22 -2.40 7.87 -14.91
N THR A 23 -2.84 6.72 -15.45
CA THR A 23 -1.93 5.72 -16.04
C THR A 23 -1.16 6.32 -17.20
N ALA A 24 -1.84 6.99 -18.14
CA ALA A 24 -1.18 7.62 -19.29
C ALA A 24 -0.15 8.67 -18.85
N LEU A 25 -0.50 9.50 -17.87
CA LEU A 25 0.39 10.52 -17.31
C LEU A 25 1.65 9.89 -16.69
N ILE A 26 1.49 8.88 -15.82
CA ILE A 26 2.62 8.18 -15.19
C ILE A 26 3.49 7.50 -16.24
N LYS A 27 2.88 6.81 -17.21
CA LYS A 27 3.60 6.11 -18.28
C LYS A 27 4.38 7.06 -19.18
N ASN A 28 3.82 8.23 -19.50
CA ASN A 28 4.51 9.25 -20.28
C ASN A 28 5.72 9.80 -19.52
N LEU A 29 5.53 10.18 -18.25
CA LEU A 29 6.62 10.64 -17.39
C LEU A 29 7.73 9.57 -17.27
N TYR A 30 7.36 8.32 -17.01
CA TYR A 30 8.33 7.23 -16.89
C TYR A 30 9.00 6.94 -18.23
N GLY A 31 8.32 7.12 -19.36
CA GLY A 31 8.91 6.98 -20.69
C GLY A 31 9.99 8.03 -20.96
N GLU A 32 9.83 9.26 -20.47
CA GLU A 32 10.87 10.29 -20.54
C GLU A 32 12.08 9.94 -19.66
N LEU A 33 11.84 9.47 -18.43
CA LEU A 33 12.90 9.04 -17.52
C LEU A 33 13.62 7.79 -18.04
N ASP A 34 12.91 6.84 -18.62
CA ASP A 34 13.46 5.63 -19.24
C ASP A 34 14.44 5.99 -20.36
N LYS A 35 14.08 6.96 -21.22
CA LYS A 35 14.99 7.46 -22.27
C LYS A 35 16.23 8.11 -21.69
N LYS A 36 16.07 8.90 -20.62
CA LYS A 36 17.18 9.62 -19.97
C LYS A 36 18.17 8.69 -19.26
N PHE A 37 17.69 7.61 -18.64
CA PHE A 37 18.50 6.72 -17.79
C PHE A 37 18.71 5.33 -18.37
N HIS A 38 18.23 5.07 -19.59
CA HIS A 38 18.28 3.77 -20.28
C HIS A 38 17.61 2.64 -19.47
N LEU A 39 16.42 2.91 -18.96
CA LEU A 39 15.63 1.98 -18.14
C LEU A 39 14.30 1.60 -18.82
N ASN A 40 13.46 0.83 -18.11
CA ASN A 40 12.19 0.28 -18.60
C ASN A 40 11.04 0.41 -17.56
N GLY A 41 11.10 1.40 -16.67
CA GLY A 41 10.09 1.63 -15.64
C GLY A 41 8.70 1.91 -16.22
N ALA A 42 8.59 2.50 -17.42
CA ALA A 42 7.31 2.67 -18.11
C ALA A 42 6.67 1.34 -18.52
N LYS A 43 7.40 0.23 -18.56
CA LYS A 43 6.84 -1.10 -18.84
C LYS A 43 6.31 -1.80 -17.58
N VAL A 44 6.74 -1.38 -16.39
CA VAL A 44 6.28 -1.94 -15.11
C VAL A 44 4.79 -1.62 -14.91
N PRO A 45 3.94 -2.60 -14.53
CA PRO A 45 2.52 -2.37 -14.26
C PRO A 45 2.28 -1.23 -13.26
N VAL A 46 1.27 -0.40 -13.52
CA VAL A 46 0.80 0.64 -12.59
C VAL A 46 -0.58 0.22 -12.10
N THR A 47 -0.74 0.18 -10.79
CA THR A 47 -1.97 -0.24 -10.11
C THR A 47 -2.46 0.89 -9.22
N PHE A 48 -3.75 0.86 -8.89
CA PHE A 48 -4.41 1.92 -8.14
C PHE A 48 -5.26 1.34 -7.03
N GLY A 49 -5.23 2.02 -5.88
CA GLY A 49 -5.95 1.62 -4.67
C GLY A 49 -6.64 2.81 -4.02
N PHE A 50 -7.03 2.60 -2.77
CA PHE A 50 -7.66 3.62 -1.93
C PHE A 50 -7.05 3.59 -0.52
N ASP A 51 -5.75 3.32 -0.46
CA ASP A 51 -5.00 3.29 0.80
C ASP A 51 -5.04 4.67 1.45
N THR A 52 -5.19 4.71 2.76
CA THR A 52 -5.29 5.94 3.54
C THR A 52 -3.96 6.32 4.19
N ASP A 53 -3.01 5.39 4.22
CA ASP A 53 -1.71 5.49 4.90
C ASP A 53 -0.52 5.51 3.93
N SER A 54 -0.77 5.39 2.62
CA SER A 54 0.26 5.45 1.58
C SER A 54 -0.24 6.21 0.35
N LEU A 55 0.59 7.15 -0.14
CA LEU A 55 0.31 7.89 -1.39
C LEU A 55 0.70 7.06 -2.61
N GLY A 56 1.82 6.34 -2.51
CA GLY A 56 2.36 5.51 -3.56
C GLY A 56 3.39 4.51 -3.02
N SER A 57 3.70 3.52 -3.84
CA SER A 57 4.81 2.59 -3.58
C SER A 57 5.29 1.96 -4.88
N TYR A 58 6.57 1.63 -4.91
CA TYR A 58 7.14 0.69 -5.86
C TYR A 58 7.44 -0.64 -5.19
N THR A 59 6.89 -1.71 -5.76
CA THR A 59 7.15 -3.07 -5.31
C THR A 59 8.01 -3.80 -6.32
N ARG A 60 9.16 -4.31 -5.86
CA ARG A 60 10.04 -5.18 -6.65
C ARG A 60 9.45 -6.58 -6.77
N ARG A 61 9.72 -7.26 -7.90
CA ARG A 61 9.38 -8.68 -8.07
C ARG A 61 9.93 -9.54 -6.93
N SER A 62 9.08 -10.37 -6.34
CA SER A 62 9.42 -11.41 -5.38
C SER A 62 8.72 -12.72 -5.73
N ALA A 63 8.93 -13.78 -4.93
CA ALA A 63 8.27 -15.07 -5.13
C ALA A 63 6.74 -15.00 -5.00
N HIS A 64 6.22 -14.03 -4.24
CA HIS A 64 4.80 -13.91 -3.91
C HIS A 64 4.14 -12.66 -4.50
N GLU A 65 4.92 -11.77 -5.12
CA GLU A 65 4.42 -10.48 -5.58
C GLU A 65 5.06 -10.05 -6.89
N LYS A 66 4.21 -9.69 -7.85
CA LYS A 66 4.66 -9.17 -9.15
C LYS A 66 5.15 -7.74 -8.96
N GLU A 67 6.16 -7.38 -9.72
CA GLU A 67 6.65 -6.01 -9.77
C GLU A 67 5.56 -5.05 -10.27
N HIS A 68 5.35 -3.96 -9.55
CA HIS A 68 4.38 -2.93 -9.93
C HIS A 68 4.65 -1.63 -9.18
N PHE A 69 4.14 -0.54 -9.75
CA PHE A 69 3.88 0.71 -9.04
C PHE A 69 2.44 0.69 -8.53
N HIS A 70 2.21 1.23 -7.34
CA HIS A 70 0.89 1.37 -6.74
C HIS A 70 0.67 2.82 -6.30
N PHE A 71 -0.51 3.38 -6.54
CA PHE A 71 -0.88 4.72 -6.08
C PHE A 71 -2.30 4.77 -5.52
N SER A 72 -2.51 5.54 -4.46
CA SER A 72 -3.84 5.70 -3.88
C SER A 72 -4.61 6.84 -4.54
N LEU A 73 -5.76 6.50 -5.12
CA LEU A 73 -6.68 7.46 -5.76
C LEU A 73 -7.22 8.50 -4.77
N LEU A 74 -7.21 8.21 -3.46
CA LEU A 74 -7.64 9.18 -2.45
C LEU A 74 -6.77 10.43 -2.40
N PHE A 75 -5.53 10.36 -2.93
CA PHE A 75 -4.59 11.49 -2.96
C PHE A 75 -4.35 12.02 -4.37
N ILE A 76 -4.17 11.13 -5.35
CA ILE A 76 -3.71 11.52 -6.70
C ILE A 76 -4.84 11.82 -7.69
N ALA A 77 -6.08 11.39 -7.41
CA ALA A 77 -7.19 11.64 -8.31
C ALA A 77 -7.62 13.11 -8.25
N TYR A 78 -8.03 13.67 -9.38
CA TYR A 78 -8.50 15.04 -9.55
C TYR A 78 -9.85 15.27 -8.86
N GLY A 79 -10.72 14.25 -8.80
CA GLY A 79 -12.06 14.35 -8.24
C GLY A 79 -12.17 14.30 -6.72
N VAL A 80 -11.06 14.31 -5.97
CA VAL A 80 -11.08 14.40 -4.50
C VAL A 80 -11.25 15.85 -4.06
N LYS A 81 -11.70 16.08 -2.81
CA LYS A 81 -12.01 17.44 -2.32
C LYS A 81 -10.78 18.37 -2.34
N ASN A 82 -9.62 17.83 -1.98
CA ASN A 82 -8.34 18.55 -1.92
C ASN A 82 -7.27 17.69 -2.62
N PRO A 83 -7.22 17.70 -3.97
CA PRO A 83 -6.26 16.87 -4.70
C PRO A 83 -4.84 17.37 -4.46
N LEU A 84 -3.87 16.46 -4.54
CA LEU A 84 -2.47 16.87 -4.60
C LEU A 84 -2.26 17.86 -5.75
N PRO A 85 -1.55 18.98 -5.52
CA PRO A 85 -1.10 19.87 -6.58
C PRO A 85 -0.40 19.09 -7.68
N LYS A 86 -0.43 19.63 -8.91
CA LYS A 86 0.21 18.98 -10.06
C LYS A 86 1.68 18.65 -9.77
N GLU A 87 2.44 19.61 -9.24
CA GLU A 87 3.87 19.43 -8.99
C GLU A 87 4.14 18.37 -7.92
N ASP A 88 3.40 18.39 -6.81
CA ASP A 88 3.50 17.37 -5.75
C ASP A 88 3.15 15.96 -6.27
N ARG A 89 2.24 15.86 -7.25
CA ARG A 89 1.89 14.59 -7.88
C ARG A 89 2.98 14.07 -8.80
N ILE A 90 3.58 14.96 -9.60
CA ILE A 90 4.72 14.61 -10.45
C ILE A 90 5.92 14.22 -9.59
N ASP A 91 6.16 14.93 -8.50
CA ASP A 91 7.19 14.59 -7.51
C ASP A 91 6.97 13.20 -6.92
N LEU A 92 5.75 12.89 -6.46
CA LEU A 92 5.39 11.54 -5.99
C LEU A 92 5.68 10.46 -7.04
N PHE A 93 5.35 10.68 -8.31
CA PHE A 93 5.64 9.71 -9.36
C PHE A 93 7.14 9.51 -9.56
N LYS A 94 7.91 10.59 -9.56
CA LYS A 94 9.39 10.54 -9.65
C LYS A 94 10.01 9.89 -8.41
N HIS A 95 9.45 10.12 -7.23
CA HIS A 95 9.86 9.50 -5.97
C HIS A 95 9.75 7.98 -6.06
N GLU A 96 8.61 7.45 -6.53
CA GLU A 96 8.46 6.01 -6.72
C GLU A 96 9.36 5.48 -7.84
N TYR A 97 9.55 6.26 -8.91
CA TYR A 97 10.51 5.90 -9.96
C TYR A 97 11.96 5.84 -9.43
N ALA A 98 12.33 6.68 -8.46
CA ALA A 98 13.65 6.63 -7.82
C ALA A 98 13.84 5.31 -7.03
N HIS A 99 12.78 4.79 -6.39
CA HIS A 99 12.80 3.43 -5.82
C HIS A 99 13.05 2.37 -6.90
N TYR A 100 12.41 2.48 -8.07
CA TYR A 100 12.68 1.59 -9.20
C TYR A 100 14.12 1.71 -9.72
N MET A 101 14.65 2.93 -9.87
CA MET A 101 16.03 3.17 -10.29
C MET A 101 17.04 2.54 -9.34
N GLN A 102 16.83 2.64 -8.03
CA GLN A 102 17.74 2.08 -7.02
C GLN A 102 18.05 0.59 -7.28
N TYR A 103 17.09 -0.18 -7.77
CA TYR A 103 17.26 -1.61 -8.03
C TYR A 103 17.65 -1.97 -9.46
N ASN A 104 17.39 -1.07 -10.42
CA ASN A 104 17.55 -1.35 -11.85
C ASN A 104 18.68 -0.56 -12.52
N MET A 105 19.30 0.39 -11.81
CA MET A 105 20.44 1.17 -12.25
C MET A 105 21.71 0.77 -11.50
N GLN A 106 22.86 0.85 -12.16
CA GLN A 106 24.14 0.72 -11.48
C GLN A 106 24.43 1.97 -10.62
N ILE A 107 24.34 1.82 -9.30
CA ILE A 107 24.60 2.91 -8.36
C ILE A 107 26.11 3.01 -8.07
N PRO A 108 26.73 4.21 -8.16
CA PRO A 108 28.12 4.41 -7.76
C PRO A 108 28.37 4.04 -6.30
N GLU A 109 29.54 3.46 -6.01
CA GLU A 109 29.85 2.91 -4.67
C GLU A 109 29.79 3.97 -3.57
N GLN A 110 30.22 5.19 -3.87
CA GLN A 110 30.16 6.34 -2.96
C GLN A 110 28.74 6.73 -2.52
N TYR A 111 27.68 6.16 -3.12
CA TYR A 111 26.29 6.39 -2.73
C TYR A 111 25.62 5.14 -2.13
N LYS A 112 26.39 4.11 -1.73
CA LYS A 112 25.86 2.90 -1.06
C LYS A 112 26.12 2.86 0.46
N TRP A 113 26.55 3.96 1.05
CA TRP A 113 26.98 4.04 2.45
C TRP A 113 25.84 3.95 3.49
N GLN A 114 24.57 4.17 3.10
CA GLN A 114 23.41 3.97 3.98
C GLN A 114 22.40 3.02 3.33
N THR A 115 22.15 1.91 4.00
CA THR A 115 21.12 0.93 3.65
C THR A 115 19.72 1.36 4.10
N GLY A 116 18.69 0.70 3.59
CA GLY A 116 17.27 0.95 3.91
C GLY A 116 16.47 1.46 2.71
N THR A 117 15.15 1.52 2.87
CA THR A 117 14.21 1.93 1.80
C THR A 117 14.51 3.34 1.28
N HIS A 118 14.77 4.29 2.19
CA HIS A 118 15.19 5.66 1.84
C HIS A 118 16.70 5.87 2.10
N GLY A 119 17.50 4.86 1.74
CA GLY A 119 18.95 4.86 1.91
C GLY A 119 19.68 5.84 0.99
N SER A 120 21.01 5.85 1.05
CA SER A 120 21.84 6.76 0.24
C SER A 120 21.69 6.52 -1.27
N ALA A 121 21.48 5.27 -1.69
CA ALA A 121 21.29 4.92 -3.09
C ALA A 121 19.98 5.50 -3.64
N TRP A 122 18.91 5.43 -2.85
CA TRP A 122 17.62 6.02 -3.19
C TRP A 122 17.70 7.54 -3.33
N LYS A 123 18.35 8.22 -2.37
CA LYS A 123 18.56 9.69 -2.44
C LYS A 123 19.32 10.12 -3.69
N TYR A 124 20.31 9.32 -4.10
CA TYR A 124 21.03 9.55 -5.35
C TYR A 124 20.09 9.45 -6.55
N CYS A 125 19.20 8.45 -6.57
CA CYS A 125 18.17 8.38 -7.60
C CYS A 125 17.23 9.61 -7.56
N CYS A 126 16.80 10.06 -6.38
CA CYS A 126 16.00 11.29 -6.22
C CYS A 126 16.68 12.52 -6.81
N SER A 127 17.98 12.69 -6.60
CA SER A 127 18.73 13.82 -7.16
C SER A 127 18.82 13.80 -8.68
N LEU A 128 18.83 12.61 -9.29
CA LEU A 128 18.86 12.46 -10.76
C LEU A 128 17.52 12.81 -11.43
N VAL A 129 16.41 12.44 -10.79
CA VAL A 129 15.05 12.67 -11.33
C VAL A 129 14.45 14.00 -10.90
N GLY A 130 15.07 14.66 -9.92
CA GLY A 130 14.56 15.87 -9.30
C GLY A 130 13.30 15.58 -8.49
N ALA A 131 13.37 14.59 -7.59
CA ALA A 131 12.32 14.26 -6.63
C ALA A 131 12.74 14.65 -5.21
N ALA A 132 11.79 15.04 -4.37
CA ALA A 132 12.00 15.30 -2.97
C ALA A 132 12.61 14.05 -2.28
N PRO A 133 13.83 14.14 -1.72
CA PRO A 133 14.50 13.01 -1.10
C PRO A 133 14.06 12.84 0.37
N THR A 134 12.76 12.91 0.63
CA THR A 134 12.16 12.85 1.95
C THR A 134 11.32 11.58 2.14
N PRO A 135 11.40 10.87 3.27
CA PRO A 135 10.61 9.65 3.50
C PRO A 135 9.10 9.88 3.65
N TYR A 136 8.67 11.13 3.83
CA TYR A 136 7.28 11.49 4.10
C TYR A 136 6.89 12.65 3.22
N TYR A 137 5.69 12.55 2.66
CA TYR A 137 5.09 13.63 1.93
C TYR A 137 4.92 14.88 2.81
N LYS A 138 5.32 16.03 2.27
CA LYS A 138 4.99 17.36 2.78
C LYS A 138 4.47 18.20 1.62
N ALA A 139 3.31 18.82 1.80
CA ALA A 139 2.72 19.67 0.78
C ALA A 139 3.65 20.82 0.38
N GLY A 140 3.80 21.03 -0.94
CA GLY A 140 4.66 22.06 -1.50
C GLY A 140 6.17 21.75 -1.48
N GLU A 141 6.58 20.55 -1.05
CA GLU A 141 7.98 20.15 -1.04
C GLU A 141 8.54 20.02 -2.46
N ALA A 142 7.71 19.65 -3.44
CA ALA A 142 8.10 19.59 -4.86
C ALA A 142 8.52 20.95 -5.44
N LEU A 143 8.08 22.06 -4.83
CA LEU A 143 8.41 23.42 -5.25
C LEU A 143 9.66 23.97 -4.55
N MET A 144 10.23 23.22 -3.60
CA MET A 144 11.42 23.65 -2.87
C MET A 144 12.70 23.34 -3.64
N ASN A 145 13.67 24.26 -3.57
CA ASN A 145 15.02 23.97 -4.04
C ASN A 145 15.70 23.00 -3.07
N HIS A 146 15.83 21.74 -3.47
CA HIS A 146 16.55 20.72 -2.71
C HIS A 146 18.06 20.83 -2.92
N ASP A 147 18.79 21.04 -1.83
CA ASP A 147 20.25 20.90 -1.81
C ASP A 147 20.62 19.41 -1.77
N TYR A 148 20.74 18.81 -2.95
CA TYR A 148 21.07 17.39 -3.08
C TYR A 148 22.48 17.07 -2.58
N ASP A 149 23.44 17.99 -2.67
CA ASP A 149 24.80 17.78 -2.15
C ASP A 149 24.80 17.59 -0.64
N LYS A 150 24.00 18.40 0.07
CA LYS A 150 23.79 18.24 1.50
C LYS A 150 23.04 16.94 1.81
N VAL A 151 22.02 16.58 1.04
CA VAL A 151 21.23 15.36 1.27
C VAL A 151 22.05 14.08 1.09
N LEU A 152 22.94 14.06 0.09
CA LEU A 152 23.79 12.91 -0.24
C LEU A 152 24.93 12.67 0.75
N LYS A 153 25.25 13.66 1.59
CA LYS A 153 26.29 13.56 2.64
C LYS A 153 25.71 13.27 4.03
N ASN A 154 24.43 13.57 4.27
CA ASN A 154 23.81 13.45 5.59
C ASN A 154 22.99 12.17 5.74
N ARG A 155 23.10 11.48 6.88
CA ARG A 155 22.29 10.29 7.19
C ARG A 155 20.81 10.64 7.31
N ILE A 156 19.92 9.85 6.68
CA ILE A 156 18.49 9.93 7.03
C ILE A 156 18.27 9.18 8.34
N HIS A 157 17.76 9.87 9.35
CA HIS A 157 17.20 9.24 10.55
C HIS A 157 15.72 8.96 10.30
N ASP A 158 15.42 7.87 9.58
CA ASP A 158 14.04 7.45 9.35
C ASP A 158 13.49 6.83 10.64
N LYS A 159 12.87 7.66 11.49
CA LYS A 159 12.23 7.23 12.74
C LYS A 159 11.05 6.26 12.52
N SER A 160 10.57 6.09 11.27
CA SER A 160 9.50 5.13 10.96
C SER A 160 9.97 3.73 10.61
N VAL A 161 11.24 3.48 10.32
CA VAL A 161 11.70 2.11 10.03
C VAL A 161 11.42 1.17 11.22
N PRO A 162 11.70 1.55 12.48
CA PRO A 162 11.26 0.75 13.63
C PRO A 162 9.74 0.60 13.69
N ILE A 163 8.99 1.64 13.35
CA ILE A 163 7.53 1.69 13.47
C ILE A 163 6.85 0.85 12.40
N ARG A 164 7.25 0.94 11.12
CA ARG A 164 6.75 0.12 10.00
C ARG A 164 7.14 -1.34 10.14
N ASP A 165 8.34 -1.64 10.61
CA ASP A 165 8.71 -3.02 10.93
C ASP A 165 7.86 -3.55 12.10
N THR A 166 7.58 -2.72 13.11
CA THR A 166 6.64 -3.05 14.19
C THR A 166 5.23 -3.30 13.66
N TYR A 167 4.67 -2.40 12.82
CA TYR A 167 3.33 -2.58 12.25
C TYR A 167 3.26 -3.79 11.32
N ARG A 168 4.28 -4.05 10.50
CA ARG A 168 4.36 -5.24 9.64
C ARG A 168 4.45 -6.52 10.47
N ARG A 169 5.24 -6.52 11.55
CA ARG A 169 5.29 -7.64 12.52
C ARG A 169 3.96 -7.82 13.23
N LEU A 170 3.28 -6.74 13.64
CA LEU A 170 1.96 -6.78 14.26
C LEU A 170 0.89 -7.31 13.30
N GLN A 171 0.85 -6.84 12.05
CA GLN A 171 -0.06 -7.36 11.03
C GLN A 171 0.24 -8.82 10.70
N THR A 172 1.51 -9.21 10.58
CA THR A 172 1.90 -10.61 10.32
C THR A 172 1.54 -11.50 11.50
N ALA A 173 1.78 -11.06 12.73
CA ALA A 173 1.41 -11.78 13.94
C ALA A 173 -0.11 -11.89 14.10
N GLN A 174 -0.86 -10.83 13.78
CA GLN A 174 -2.33 -10.85 13.77
C GLN A 174 -2.84 -11.81 12.70
N LYS A 175 -2.29 -11.76 11.48
CA LYS A 175 -2.62 -12.66 10.39
C LYS A 175 -2.35 -14.13 10.76
N GLN A 176 -1.22 -14.42 11.38
CA GLN A 176 -0.90 -15.77 11.89
C GLN A 176 -1.88 -16.21 12.97
N LYS A 177 -2.29 -15.32 13.90
CA LYS A 177 -3.32 -15.63 14.89
C LYS A 177 -4.68 -15.91 14.24
N ASP A 178 -5.05 -15.13 13.23
CA ASP A 178 -6.34 -15.23 12.54
C ASP A 178 -6.42 -16.47 11.63
N GLU A 179 -5.30 -17.07 11.23
CA GLU A 179 -5.21 -18.33 10.46
C GLU A 179 -5.40 -19.59 11.34
N VAL A 180 -5.18 -19.49 12.65
CA VAL A 180 -5.36 -20.62 13.58
C VAL A 180 -6.85 -20.88 13.77
N VAL A 181 -7.31 -22.08 13.42
CA VAL A 181 -8.71 -22.48 13.60
C VAL A 181 -9.05 -22.59 15.09
N GLN A 182 -9.95 -21.72 15.56
CA GLN A 182 -10.35 -21.64 16.98
C GLN A 182 -11.61 -22.47 17.30
N TYR A 183 -12.34 -22.90 16.28
CA TYR A 183 -13.67 -23.53 16.39
C TYR A 183 -13.68 -24.93 15.78
N LYS A 184 -14.58 -25.79 16.27
CA LYS A 184 -14.80 -27.14 15.76
C LYS A 184 -16.18 -27.24 15.09
N LEU A 185 -16.33 -28.24 14.22
CA LEU A 185 -17.63 -28.59 13.66
C LEU A 185 -18.58 -28.97 14.81
N GLY A 186 -19.80 -28.42 14.79
CA GLY A 186 -20.79 -28.58 15.86
C GLY A 186 -20.67 -27.57 17.00
N ASP A 187 -19.66 -26.70 17.04
CA ASP A 187 -19.56 -25.66 18.07
C ASP A 187 -20.74 -24.68 17.96
N THR A 188 -21.33 -24.34 19.11
CA THR A 188 -22.33 -23.27 19.21
C THR A 188 -21.61 -21.92 19.36
N VAL A 189 -21.90 -20.99 18.46
CA VAL A 189 -21.29 -19.67 18.42
C VAL A 189 -22.36 -18.58 18.50
N THR A 190 -22.02 -17.45 19.09
CA THR A 190 -22.93 -16.30 19.20
C THR A 190 -22.44 -15.18 18.28
N HIS A 191 -23.34 -14.66 17.45
CA HIS A 191 -23.09 -13.53 16.57
C HIS A 191 -23.98 -12.33 16.97
N PRO A 192 -23.44 -11.11 17.10
CA PRO A 192 -24.20 -9.94 17.59
C PRO A 192 -25.48 -9.63 16.80
N LYS A 193 -25.51 -9.97 15.51
CA LYS A 193 -26.65 -9.73 14.61
C LYS A 193 -27.58 -10.92 14.42
N PHE A 194 -27.07 -12.15 14.51
CA PHE A 194 -27.78 -13.36 14.08
C PHE A 194 -28.10 -14.32 15.24
N GLY A 195 -27.75 -13.95 16.47
CA GLY A 195 -28.01 -14.79 17.64
C GLY A 195 -27.08 -16.01 17.69
N ASN A 196 -27.61 -17.14 18.12
CA ASN A 196 -26.82 -18.38 18.28
C ASN A 196 -26.90 -19.22 17.00
N GLY A 197 -25.78 -19.79 16.59
CA GLY A 197 -25.71 -20.68 15.45
C GLY A 197 -24.71 -21.81 15.65
N VAL A 198 -24.80 -22.83 14.79
CA VAL A 198 -23.95 -24.03 14.86
C VAL A 198 -23.01 -24.07 13.67
N VAL A 199 -21.72 -24.31 13.93
CA VAL A 199 -20.68 -24.40 12.89
C VAL A 199 -20.84 -25.71 12.09
N GLU A 200 -21.07 -25.61 10.79
CA GLU A 200 -21.27 -26.76 9.90
C GLU A 200 -20.10 -27.03 8.96
N LYS A 201 -19.31 -26.00 8.65
CA LYS A 201 -18.12 -26.13 7.80
C LYS A 201 -17.06 -25.12 8.20
N ILE A 202 -15.80 -25.52 8.08
CA ILE A 202 -14.63 -24.69 8.36
C ILE A 202 -13.78 -24.64 7.08
N ASN A 203 -13.47 -23.44 6.61
CA ASN A 203 -12.60 -23.20 5.48
C ASN A 203 -11.42 -22.32 5.91
N GLN A 204 -10.22 -22.90 5.95
CA GLN A 204 -8.98 -22.15 6.16
C GLN A 204 -8.58 -21.39 4.88
N ARG A 205 -8.13 -20.15 5.05
CA ARG A 205 -7.57 -19.31 3.98
C ARG A 205 -6.30 -18.63 4.51
N SER A 206 -5.42 -18.21 3.59
CA SER A 206 -4.33 -17.30 3.96
C SER A 206 -4.93 -16.00 4.51
N GLY A 207 -4.67 -15.72 5.78
CA GLY A 207 -5.09 -14.54 6.51
C GLY A 207 -6.43 -14.63 7.23
N GLY A 208 -7.01 -15.82 7.38
CA GLY A 208 -8.23 -15.98 8.17
C GLY A 208 -8.91 -17.34 8.03
N VAL A 209 -9.89 -17.61 8.90
CA VAL A 209 -10.71 -18.83 8.85
C VAL A 209 -12.17 -18.42 8.68
N HIS A 210 -12.82 -18.94 7.64
CA HIS A 210 -14.25 -18.76 7.44
C HIS A 210 -15.03 -19.95 7.98
N LEU A 211 -16.03 -19.66 8.80
CA LEU A 211 -16.98 -20.63 9.32
C LEU A 211 -18.29 -20.49 8.57
N HIS A 212 -18.86 -21.61 8.13
CA HIS A 212 -20.24 -21.66 7.67
C HIS A 212 -21.09 -22.06 8.88
N ILE A 213 -21.93 -21.14 9.33
CA ILE A 213 -22.70 -21.29 10.57
C ILE A 213 -24.17 -21.25 10.20
N ARG A 214 -24.94 -22.21 10.71
CA ARG A 214 -26.39 -22.24 10.57
C ARG A 214 -27.04 -21.46 11.70
N PHE A 215 -27.77 -20.40 11.37
CA PHE A 215 -28.60 -19.61 12.27
C PHE A 215 -30.06 -19.78 11.84
N ASP A 216 -30.92 -20.28 12.73
CA ASP A 216 -32.37 -20.41 12.50
C ASP A 216 -32.76 -20.99 11.11
N GLY A 217 -32.00 -21.99 10.64
CA GLY A 217 -32.22 -22.67 9.36
C GLY A 217 -31.45 -22.12 8.16
N GLU A 218 -30.83 -20.94 8.25
CA GLU A 218 -30.00 -20.35 7.18
C GLU A 218 -28.49 -20.48 7.46
N VAL A 219 -27.72 -20.86 6.44
CA VAL A 219 -26.25 -20.93 6.54
C VAL A 219 -25.62 -19.60 6.12
N LYS A 220 -24.79 -19.02 6.99
CA LYS A 220 -24.00 -17.80 6.73
C LYS A 220 -22.50 -18.12 6.81
N CYS A 221 -21.73 -17.55 5.88
CA CYS A 221 -20.27 -17.59 5.92
C CYS A 221 -19.75 -16.37 6.72
N ILE A 222 -19.06 -16.61 7.83
CA ILE A 222 -18.56 -15.58 8.74
C ILE A 222 -17.10 -15.87 9.06
N ASP A 223 -16.25 -14.84 9.02
CA ASP A 223 -14.85 -14.95 9.46
C ASP A 223 -14.80 -15.10 10.99
N GLN A 224 -14.02 -16.08 11.46
CA GLN A 224 -13.97 -16.47 12.87
C GLN A 224 -13.64 -15.31 13.83
N LYS A 225 -12.95 -14.26 13.36
CA LYS A 225 -12.60 -13.10 14.18
C LYS A 225 -13.79 -12.25 14.62
N TRP A 226 -14.95 -12.42 13.98
CA TRP A 226 -16.19 -11.71 14.29
C TRP A 226 -17.09 -12.47 15.28
N LEU A 227 -16.63 -13.61 15.79
CA LEU A 227 -17.42 -14.48 16.65
C LEU A 227 -16.84 -14.48 18.07
N SER A 228 -17.72 -14.54 19.05
CA SER A 228 -17.36 -14.70 20.46
C SER A 228 -17.73 -16.11 20.91
N ARG A 229 -16.82 -16.75 21.64
CA ARG A 229 -17.06 -18.09 22.21
C ARG A 229 -17.86 -17.95 23.49
N LYS A 230 -18.98 -18.65 23.63
CA LYS A 230 -19.50 -18.96 24.96
C LYS A 230 -18.51 -19.94 25.59
N LYS A 231 -17.77 -19.51 26.61
CA LYS A 231 -17.09 -20.46 27.48
C LYS A 231 -18.18 -21.29 28.15
N TYR A 232 -18.19 -22.58 27.90
CA TYR A 232 -18.88 -23.51 28.77
C TYR A 232 -18.18 -23.44 30.13
N THR A 233 -18.89 -22.92 31.13
CA THR A 233 -18.64 -23.25 32.54
C THR A 233 -19.42 -24.51 32.85
#